data_AF-A0A6A5TCN9-F1
#
_entry.id   AF-A0A6A5TCN9-F1
#
_cell.length_a   1.000
_cell.length_b   1.000
_cell.length_c   1.000
_cell.angle_alpha   90.00
_cell.angle_beta   90.00
_cell.angle_gamma   90.00
#
_symmetry.space_group_name_H-M   'P 1'
#
loop_
_entity.id
_entity.type
_entity.pdbx_description
1 polymer ?
#
loop_
_entity_poly.entity_id
_entity_poly.type
_entity_poly.pdbx_seq_one_letter_code
_entity_poly.pdbx_strand_id
1 'polypeptide(L)'
;MKKNEKQQTPSTQPELHSDRQTQADTVHTMPRAANKATFHAHHLNHRSPKTLPRGSVCPICIEPYSDSKRPVQIYNIDNCTHVFCAACMSEYTTEHHPHNGKTCPLCRVEWYPDSRRAGRWCSTWVV
;
A
#
# COMPACT_ATOMS: atom_id res chain seq x y z
N MET A 1 59.04 -7.12 23.38
CA MET A 1 60.01 -7.53 22.33
C MET A 1 60.14 -9.05 22.34
N LYS A 2 60.18 -9.66 21.14
CA LYS A 2 60.40 -11.10 20.80
C LYS A 2 59.10 -11.93 20.74
N LYS A 3 58.46 -12.07 19.56
CA LYS A 3 58.73 -12.93 18.37
C LYS A 3 58.31 -14.41 18.59
N ASN A 4 57.21 -14.85 17.97
CA ASN A 4 57.08 -15.74 16.76
C ASN A 4 57.00 -17.24 17.13
N GLU A 5 55.89 -17.95 16.88
CA GLU A 5 55.46 -18.67 15.66
C GLU A 5 55.93 -20.15 15.59
N LYS A 6 54.97 -21.08 15.58
CA LYS A 6 55.02 -22.42 14.93
C LYS A 6 53.60 -23.01 14.95
N GLN A 7 52.80 -22.88 13.89
CA GLN A 7 52.62 -23.83 12.78
C GLN A 7 52.36 -25.29 13.18
N GLN A 8 51.12 -25.77 12.98
CA GLN A 8 50.84 -27.02 12.24
C GLN A 8 49.33 -27.20 11.95
N THR A 9 49.03 -27.30 10.66
CA THR A 9 47.80 -27.79 10.02
C THR A 9 47.72 -29.31 10.06
N PRO A 10 46.52 -29.91 9.93
CA PRO A 10 46.33 -30.75 8.74
C PRO A 10 44.98 -30.56 8.04
N SER A 11 45.07 -30.67 6.72
CA SER A 11 44.03 -30.65 5.70
C SER A 11 42.97 -31.75 5.87
N THR A 12 41.72 -31.43 5.58
CA THR A 12 40.75 -32.34 4.92
C THR A 12 39.71 -31.48 4.19
N GLN A 13 39.65 -31.61 2.86
CA GLN A 13 38.60 -31.07 1.97
C GLN A 13 37.35 -32.00 1.99
N PRO A 14 36.35 -31.85 1.10
CA PRO A 14 35.21 -30.94 1.22
C PRO A 14 33.88 -31.73 1.17
N GLU A 15 32.97 -31.55 2.12
CA GLU A 15 31.61 -32.06 1.97
C GLU A 15 30.66 -30.94 1.54
N LEU A 16 30.35 -31.01 0.24
CA LEU A 16 29.16 -30.48 -0.41
C LEU A 16 27.93 -30.82 0.43
N HIS A 17 27.36 -29.88 1.17
CA HIS A 17 25.92 -29.89 1.44
C HIS A 17 25.29 -28.56 1.00
N SER A 18 24.47 -28.73 -0.01
CA SER A 18 23.56 -27.79 -0.62
C SER A 18 22.44 -27.47 0.36
N ASP A 19 22.54 -26.35 1.05
CA ASP A 19 21.36 -25.60 1.48
C ASP A 19 21.37 -24.27 0.75
N ARG A 20 20.87 -24.38 -0.47
CA ARG A 20 20.45 -23.27 -1.31
C ARG A 20 19.52 -22.39 -0.48
N GLN A 21 20.08 -21.29 0.01
CA GLN A 21 19.38 -20.15 0.56
C GLN A 21 18.37 -19.68 -0.50
N THR A 22 17.17 -20.23 -0.42
CA THR A 22 16.01 -19.66 -1.10
C THR A 22 15.50 -18.61 -0.14
N GLN A 23 16.17 -17.46 -0.12
CA GLN A 23 15.51 -16.24 0.30
C GLN A 23 14.41 -16.02 -0.73
N ALA A 24 13.24 -16.60 -0.45
CA ALA A 24 12.02 -16.20 -1.10
C ALA A 24 11.87 -14.71 -0.79
N ASP A 25 12.09 -13.88 -1.80
CA ASP A 25 11.66 -12.49 -1.85
C ASP A 25 10.25 -12.43 -1.27
N THR A 26 10.17 -12.06 0.00
CA THR A 26 8.89 -11.76 0.64
C THR A 26 8.50 -10.43 0.04
N VAL A 27 7.87 -10.48 -1.12
CA VAL A 27 7.19 -9.34 -1.73
C VAL A 27 6.30 -8.80 -0.64
N HIS A 28 6.71 -7.68 -0.06
CA HIS A 28 5.99 -6.95 0.98
C HIS A 28 4.62 -6.63 0.36
N THR A 29 3.65 -7.50 0.64
CA THR A 29 2.32 -7.41 0.07
C THR A 29 1.63 -6.30 0.85
N MET A 30 1.79 -5.07 0.33
CA MET A 30 1.25 -3.85 0.90
C MET A 30 -0.24 -4.04 1.23
N PRO A 31 -0.72 -3.64 2.43
CA PRO A 31 -2.11 -3.83 2.82
C PRO A 31 -2.99 -2.90 1.98
N ARG A 32 -3.58 -3.46 0.93
CA ARG A 32 -4.78 -2.91 0.28
C ARG A 32 -6.01 -3.45 1.00
N ALA A 33 -7.08 -2.67 1.06
CA ALA A 33 -8.36 -3.17 1.56
C ALA A 33 -8.90 -4.27 0.63
N ALA A 34 -9.64 -5.23 1.19
CA ALA A 34 -10.21 -6.34 0.43
C ALA A 34 -11.21 -5.87 -0.64
N ASN A 35 -11.98 -4.83 -0.32
CA ASN A 35 -13.01 -4.25 -1.18
C ASN A 35 -13.34 -2.82 -0.71
N LYS A 36 -14.26 -2.16 -1.43
CA LYS A 36 -14.75 -0.81 -1.12
C LYS A 36 -15.32 -0.69 0.29
N ALA A 37 -16.13 -1.65 0.74
CA ALA A 37 -16.76 -1.58 2.06
C ALA A 37 -15.71 -1.60 3.18
N THR A 38 -14.74 -2.53 3.08
CA THR A 38 -13.59 -2.59 4.01
C THR A 38 -12.78 -1.30 4.00
N PHE A 39 -12.55 -0.71 2.82
CA PHE A 39 -11.85 0.57 2.68
C PHE A 39 -12.55 1.70 3.44
N HIS A 40 -13.86 1.88 3.23
CA HIS A 40 -14.63 2.91 3.92
C HIS A 40 -14.69 2.71 5.43
N ALA A 41 -14.81 1.47 5.89
CA ALA A 41 -14.94 1.15 7.31
C ALA A 41 -13.62 1.27 8.10
N HIS A 42 -12.48 0.92 7.49
CA HIS A 42 -11.24 0.72 8.23
C HIS A 42 -10.05 1.56 7.75
N HIS A 43 -10.18 2.30 6.64
CA HIS A 43 -9.07 3.04 6.04
C HIS A 43 -9.36 4.53 5.86
N LEU A 44 -10.50 5.02 6.35
CA LEU A 44 -10.83 6.45 6.41
C LEU A 44 -10.87 6.93 7.86
N ASN A 45 -10.00 7.88 8.20
CA ASN A 45 -9.99 8.53 9.50
C ASN A 45 -10.57 9.94 9.37
N HIS A 46 -11.67 10.21 10.07
CA HIS A 46 -12.26 11.55 10.11
C HIS A 46 -11.33 12.52 10.86
N ARG A 47 -10.96 13.61 10.19
CA ARG A 47 -10.12 14.66 10.79
C ARG A 47 -10.98 15.87 11.13
N SER A 48 -10.53 16.66 12.09
CA SER A 48 -11.10 17.98 12.32
C SER A 48 -10.48 18.99 11.35
N PRO A 49 -11.27 19.85 10.65
CA PRO A 49 -10.73 20.91 9.80
C PRO A 49 -9.72 21.80 10.52
N LYS A 50 -9.92 22.03 11.82
CA LYS A 50 -9.05 22.87 12.67
C LYS A 50 -7.64 22.30 12.86
N THR A 51 -7.46 20.99 12.64
CA THR A 51 -6.17 20.30 12.80
C THR A 51 -5.34 20.25 11.52
N LEU A 52 -5.91 20.70 10.40
CA LEU A 52 -5.21 20.75 9.11
C LEU A 52 -4.43 22.06 8.95
N PRO A 53 -3.37 22.08 8.11
CA PRO A 53 -2.68 23.31 7.77
C PRO A 53 -3.65 24.39 7.27
N ARG A 54 -3.36 25.65 7.59
CA ARG A 54 -4.18 26.79 7.15
C ARG A 54 -4.25 26.83 5.63
N GLY A 55 -5.44 27.10 5.08
CA GLY A 55 -5.66 27.15 3.64
C GLY A 55 -5.66 25.79 2.94
N SER A 56 -5.67 24.67 3.68
CA SER A 56 -5.83 23.35 3.08
C SER A 56 -7.20 23.24 2.39
N VAL A 57 -7.18 22.76 1.14
CA VAL A 57 -8.37 22.54 0.32
C VAL A 57 -8.46 21.08 -0.11
N CYS A 58 -9.68 20.61 -0.38
CA CYS A 58 -9.88 19.29 -0.95
C CYS A 58 -9.39 19.24 -2.40
N PRO A 59 -8.52 18.28 -2.77
CA PRO A 59 -7.98 18.20 -4.13
C PRO A 59 -9.00 17.73 -5.18
N ILE A 60 -10.19 17.27 -4.76
CA ILE A 60 -11.26 16.84 -5.67
C ILE A 60 -12.18 18.02 -6.02
N CYS A 61 -12.71 18.74 -5.03
CA CYS A 61 -13.65 19.85 -5.24
C CYS A 61 -13.01 21.24 -5.20
N ILE A 62 -11.73 21.33 -4.82
CA ILE A 62 -10.95 22.57 -4.71
C ILE A 62 -11.52 23.56 -3.68
N GLU A 63 -12.36 23.08 -2.75
CA GLU A 63 -12.93 23.90 -1.68
C GLU A 63 -12.18 23.74 -0.35
N PRO A 64 -12.14 24.78 0.50
CA PRO A 64 -11.57 24.70 1.84
C PRO A 64 -12.28 23.68 2.74
N TYR A 65 -11.53 23.02 3.61
CA TYR A 65 -12.11 22.15 4.63
C TYR A 65 -12.86 22.95 5.70
N SER A 66 -14.04 22.46 6.07
CA SER A 66 -14.95 23.09 7.03
C SER A 66 -15.85 22.03 7.67
N ASP A 67 -16.76 22.44 8.56
CA ASP A 67 -17.72 21.50 9.17
C ASP A 67 -18.70 20.91 8.13
N SER A 68 -18.97 21.62 7.03
CA SER A 68 -19.74 21.10 5.89
C SER A 68 -18.87 20.32 4.90
N LYS A 69 -17.58 20.64 4.82
CA LYS A 69 -16.57 19.96 3.98
C LYS A 69 -15.62 19.16 4.87
N ARG A 70 -16.18 18.18 5.60
CA ARG A 70 -15.44 17.40 6.61
C ARG A 70 -14.31 16.60 5.98
N PRO A 71 -13.05 16.74 6.45
CA PRO A 71 -11.93 15.98 5.92
C PRO A 71 -11.91 14.53 6.42
N VAL A 72 -11.54 13.63 5.53
CA VAL A 72 -11.16 12.25 5.81
C VAL A 72 -9.75 12.03 5.30
N GLN A 73 -8.91 11.43 6.14
CA GLN A 73 -7.55 11.05 5.80
C GLN A 73 -7.50 9.55 5.54
N ILE A 74 -6.83 9.16 4.46
CA ILE A 74 -6.52 7.75 4.19
C ILE A 74 -5.44 7.30 5.17
N TYR A 75 -5.62 6.14 5.79
CA TYR A 75 -4.64 5.55 6.70
C TYR A 75 -4.61 4.03 6.56
N ASN A 76 -3.56 3.39 7.07
CA ASN A 76 -3.33 1.95 6.97
C ASN A 76 -3.38 1.41 5.52
N ILE A 77 -3.09 2.27 4.55
CA ILE A 77 -2.79 1.91 3.16
C ILE A 77 -1.38 2.44 2.90
N ASP A 78 -0.45 1.56 2.55
CA ASP A 78 0.95 1.96 2.35
C ASP A 78 1.06 3.06 1.30
N ASN A 79 1.92 4.04 1.59
CA ASN A 79 2.24 5.16 0.70
C ASN A 79 1.02 6.04 0.34
N CYS A 80 -0.06 6.00 1.12
CA CYS A 80 -1.24 6.85 0.92
C CYS A 80 -1.75 7.45 2.24
N THR A 81 -1.45 8.72 2.47
CA THR A 81 -1.93 9.49 3.64
C THR A 81 -2.76 10.72 3.24
N HIS A 82 -3.28 10.70 2.01
CA HIS A 82 -3.94 11.85 1.40
C HIS A 82 -5.30 12.15 2.04
N VAL A 83 -5.65 13.44 2.07
CA VAL A 83 -6.86 13.96 2.71
C VAL A 83 -7.84 14.44 1.64
N PHE A 84 -9.13 14.14 1.83
CA PHE A 84 -10.22 14.52 0.93
C PHE A 84 -11.46 14.89 1.75
N CYS A 85 -12.45 15.54 1.15
CA CYS A 85 -13.76 15.67 1.79
C CYS A 85 -14.44 14.29 1.86
N ALA A 86 -15.15 14.02 2.97
CA ALA A 86 -15.90 12.78 3.15
C ALA A 86 -16.90 12.54 2.00
N ALA A 87 -17.64 13.58 1.61
CA ALA A 87 -18.59 13.51 0.50
C ALA A 87 -17.90 13.18 -0.83
N CYS A 88 -16.79 13.87 -1.15
CA CYS A 88 -16.02 13.63 -2.36
C CYS A 88 -15.43 12.20 -2.39
N MET A 89 -14.98 11.67 -1.26
CA MET A 89 -14.47 10.30 -1.17
C MET A 89 -15.57 9.27 -1.44
N SER A 90 -16.76 9.46 -0.85
CA SER A 90 -17.92 8.60 -1.08
C SER A 90 -18.36 8.61 -2.53
N GLU A 91 -18.45 9.80 -3.14
CA GLU A 91 -18.84 9.98 -4.54
C GLU A 91 -17.79 9.41 -5.51
N TYR A 92 -16.51 9.70 -5.30
CA TYR A 92 -15.41 9.23 -6.15
C TYR A 92 -15.34 7.71 -6.22
N THR A 93 -15.61 7.04 -5.09
CA THR A 93 -15.60 5.57 -5.00
C THR A 93 -16.90 4.91 -5.48
N THR A 94 -17.88 5.66 -6.01
CA THR A 94 -19.10 5.06 -6.61
C THR A 94 -18.77 4.27 -7.88
N GLU A 95 -19.53 3.21 -8.13
CA GLU A 95 -19.31 2.31 -9.29
C GLU A 95 -19.56 3.01 -10.64
N HIS A 96 -20.36 4.08 -10.63
CA HIS A 96 -20.67 4.88 -11.81
C HIS A 96 -19.62 5.94 -12.12
N HIS A 97 -18.60 6.12 -11.26
CA HIS A 97 -17.56 7.10 -11.53
C HIS A 97 -16.70 6.63 -12.72
N PRO A 98 -16.49 7.47 -13.76
CA PRO A 98 -15.89 7.07 -15.04
C PRO A 98 -14.48 6.49 -14.91
N HIS A 99 -13.76 6.83 -13.84
CA HIS A 99 -12.40 6.37 -13.56
C HIS A 99 -12.31 5.23 -12.54
N ASN A 100 -13.45 4.63 -12.16
CA ASN A 100 -13.52 3.47 -11.27
C ASN A 100 -12.69 3.70 -9.98
N GLY A 101 -13.13 4.64 -9.14
CA GLY A 101 -12.38 5.32 -8.07
C GLY A 101 -11.88 4.45 -6.91
N LYS A 102 -11.03 3.50 -7.25
CA LYS A 102 -10.33 2.59 -6.34
C LYS A 102 -8.86 2.97 -6.17
N THR A 103 -8.41 4.04 -6.80
CA THR A 103 -7.04 4.55 -6.70
C THR A 103 -7.02 5.97 -6.17
N CYS A 104 -5.98 6.32 -5.44
CA CYS A 104 -5.80 7.70 -4.99
C CYS A 104 -5.64 8.68 -6.16
N PRO A 105 -6.42 9.78 -6.22
CA PRO A 105 -6.25 10.83 -7.23
C PRO A 105 -4.86 11.50 -7.21
N LEU A 106 -4.19 11.49 -6.05
CA LEU A 106 -2.92 12.18 -5.86
C LEU A 106 -1.70 11.28 -6.10
N CYS A 107 -1.68 10.06 -5.54
CA CYS A 107 -0.53 9.15 -5.66
C CYS A 107 -0.79 7.87 -6.45
N ARG A 108 -2.00 7.67 -6.98
CA ARG A 108 -2.41 6.50 -7.76
C ARG A 108 -2.31 5.13 -7.06
N VAL A 109 -1.97 5.10 -5.76
CA VAL A 109 -2.02 3.89 -4.94
C VAL A 109 -3.42 3.28 -5.03
N GLU A 110 -3.49 1.99 -5.34
CA GLU A 110 -4.74 1.22 -5.35
C GLU A 110 -5.17 0.93 -3.91
N TRP A 111 -6.36 1.38 -3.55
CA TRP A 111 -6.94 1.18 -2.23
C TRP A 111 -7.55 -0.21 -2.05
N TYR A 112 -8.15 -0.76 -3.11
CA TYR A 112 -8.77 -2.09 -3.14
C TYR A 112 -8.85 -2.61 -4.59
N PRO A 113 -8.86 -3.94 -4.80
CA PRO A 113 -8.85 -4.54 -6.13
C PRO A 113 -10.11 -4.20 -6.96
N ASP A 114 -9.97 -4.28 -8.29
CA ASP A 114 -11.14 -4.25 -9.19
C ASP A 114 -11.89 -5.58 -9.10
N SER A 115 -13.15 -5.55 -8.65
CA SER A 115 -14.04 -6.71 -8.74
C SER A 115 -14.21 -7.18 -10.20
N ARG A 116 -14.11 -6.26 -11.18
CA ARG A 116 -14.24 -6.56 -12.61
C ARG A 116 -13.04 -7.26 -13.23
N ARG A 117 -11.86 -7.25 -12.56
CA ARG A 117 -10.63 -7.92 -13.05
C ARG A 117 -10.35 -9.24 -12.36
N ALA A 118 -11.00 -9.55 -11.24
CA ALA A 118 -10.77 -10.78 -10.49
C ALA A 118 -11.18 -12.07 -11.24
N GLY A 119 -11.91 -11.98 -12.36
CA GLY A 119 -12.41 -13.13 -13.13
C GLY A 119 -11.63 -13.50 -14.39
N ARG A 120 -10.45 -12.92 -14.66
CA ARG A 120 -9.66 -13.22 -15.88
C ARG A 120 -8.21 -13.60 -15.58
N TRP A 121 -8.02 -14.52 -14.64
CA TRP A 121 -6.79 -15.32 -14.60
C TRP A 121 -7.12 -16.77 -14.28
N CYS A 122 -7.25 -17.56 -15.33
CA CYS A 122 -6.90 -18.97 -15.30
C CYS A 122 -6.14 -19.27 -16.59
N SER A 123 -4.81 -19.17 -16.50
CA SER A 123 -3.89 -19.61 -17.53
C SER A 123 -3.82 -21.13 -17.46
N THR A 124 -4.47 -21.83 -18.38
CA THR A 124 -4.10 -23.22 -18.70
C THR A 124 -4.24 -23.42 -20.20
N TRP A 125 -3.18 -23.09 -20.93
CA TRP A 125 -2.88 -23.75 -22.19
C TRP A 125 -1.99 -24.94 -21.84
N VAL A 126 -2.60 -26.12 -21.71
CA VAL A 126 -1.89 -27.39 -21.88
C VAL A 126 -2.00 -27.69 -23.37
N VAL A 127 -0.89 -27.54 -24.08
CA VAL A 127 -0.70 -28.13 -25.42
C VAL A 127 -0.13 -29.53 -25.28
#